data_AF-A0A1T2X9M9-F1
#
_entry.id   AF-A0A1T2X9M9-F1
#
_cell.length_a   1.000
_cell.length_b   1.000
_cell.length_c   1.000
_cell.angle_alpha   90.00
_cell.angle_beta   90.00
_cell.angle_gamma   90.00
#
_symmetry.space_group_name_H-M   'P 1'
#
loop_
_entity.id
_entity.type
_entity.pdbx_description
1 polymer ?
#
loop_
_entity_poly.entity_id
_entity_poly.type
_entity_poly.pdbx_seq_one_letter_code
_entity_poly.pdbx_strand_id
1 'polypeptide(L)'
;MEETLIIYDTTGYIIYQAFGNFREPVGIPFLKVSIPDGKRVSKVDVSGETPTAVFEDLAKSDIELLKVSNEELKKSIAELTILIATPQI
;
A
#
# COMPACT_ATOMS: atom_id res chain seq x y z
N MET A 1 -9.39 -8.73 -12.92
CA MET A 1 -8.97 -7.94 -11.74
C MET A 1 -10.19 -7.88 -10.84
N GLU A 2 -10.04 -8.32 -9.59
CA GLU A 2 -11.14 -8.20 -8.62
C GLU A 2 -11.20 -6.74 -8.17
N GLU A 3 -12.35 -6.11 -8.36
CA GLU A 3 -12.57 -4.73 -7.95
C GLU A 3 -12.86 -4.68 -6.45
N THR A 4 -12.49 -3.57 -5.81
CA THR A 4 -12.88 -3.25 -4.44
C THR A 4 -13.96 -2.19 -4.48
N LEU A 5 -15.08 -2.42 -3.79
CA LEU A 5 -16.10 -1.42 -3.52
C LEU A 5 -15.66 -0.53 -2.35
N ILE A 6 -15.63 0.77 -2.58
CA ILE A 6 -15.36 1.80 -1.57
C ILE A 6 -16.61 2.64 -1.40
N ILE A 7 -17.15 2.72 -0.18
CA ILE A 7 -18.23 3.63 0.21
C ILE A 7 -17.61 4.74 1.05
N TYR A 8 -17.96 5.98 0.75
CA TYR A 8 -17.34 7.17 1.35
C TYR A 8 -18.38 8.27 1.61
N ASP A 9 -18.04 9.19 2.50
CA ASP A 9 -18.87 10.38 2.77
C ASP A 9 -18.53 11.56 1.85
N THR A 10 -19.21 12.68 2.02
CA THR A 10 -19.01 13.89 1.20
C THR A 10 -17.67 14.58 1.40
N THR A 11 -16.88 14.18 2.41
CA THR A 11 -15.50 14.66 2.63
C THR A 11 -14.46 13.76 1.97
N GLY A 12 -14.89 12.62 1.42
CA GLY A 12 -14.00 11.60 0.88
C GLY A 12 -13.46 10.61 1.93
N TYR A 13 -14.01 10.64 3.15
CA TYR A 13 -13.66 9.69 4.20
C TYR A 13 -14.30 8.32 3.91
N ILE A 14 -13.51 7.26 4.02
CA ILE A 14 -13.96 5.91 3.70
C ILE A 14 -14.74 5.34 4.88
N ILE A 15 -16.02 5.03 4.65
CA ILE A 15 -16.91 4.43 5.65
C ILE A 15 -16.82 2.90 5.61
N TYR A 16 -16.71 2.34 4.40
CA TYR A 16 -16.74 0.89 4.20
C TYR A 16 -15.94 0.48 2.96
N GLN A 17 -15.30 -0.68 3.03
CA GLN A 17 -14.59 -1.31 1.92
C GLN A 17 -14.95 -2.79 1.84
N ALA A 18 -15.20 -3.29 0.64
CA ALA A 18 -15.45 -4.72 0.40
C ALA A 18 -14.73 -5.20 -0.87
N PHE A 19 -14.24 -6.43 -0.80
CA PHE A 19 -13.57 -7.12 -1.89
C PHE A 19 -14.40 -8.31 -2.38
N GLY A 20 -14.32 -8.63 -3.67
CA GLY A 20 -15.00 -9.77 -4.28
C GLY A 20 -16.39 -9.42 -4.82
N ASN A 21 -17.41 -10.19 -4.45
CA ASN A 21 -18.74 -10.07 -5.03
C ASN A 21 -19.67 -9.30 -4.09
N PHE A 22 -20.01 -8.07 -4.46
CA PHE A 22 -20.79 -7.14 -3.63
C PHE A 22 -21.94 -6.52 -4.43
N ARG A 23 -23.04 -6.22 -3.75
CA ARG A 23 -24.14 -5.45 -4.31
C ARG A 23 -23.75 -3.98 -4.41
N GLU A 24 -24.03 -3.35 -5.54
CA GLU A 24 -23.86 -1.90 -5.70
C GLU A 24 -24.80 -1.13 -4.77
N PRO A 25 -24.28 -0.17 -4.00
CA PRO A 25 -25.10 0.70 -3.18
C PRO A 25 -26.04 1.57 -4.02
N VAL A 26 -27.21 1.87 -3.48
CA VAL A 26 -28.19 2.79 -4.09
C VAL A 26 -28.37 3.98 -3.15
N GLY A 27 -28.22 5.19 -3.68
CA GLY A 27 -28.44 6.44 -2.94
C GLY A 27 -27.29 6.87 -2.01
N ILE A 28 -26.17 6.15 -2.00
CA ILE A 28 -24.95 6.54 -1.27
C ILE A 28 -23.74 6.55 -2.22
N PRO A 29 -22.80 7.50 -2.07
CA PRO A 29 -21.61 7.58 -2.91
C PRO A 29 -20.75 6.32 -2.79
N PHE A 30 -20.29 5.80 -3.93
CA PHE A 30 -19.37 4.67 -3.98
C PHE A 30 -18.46 4.73 -5.20
N LEU A 31 -17.32 4.04 -5.11
CA LEU A 31 -16.33 3.90 -6.16
C LEU A 31 -15.94 2.42 -6.25
N LYS A 32 -15.73 1.92 -7.47
CA LYS A 32 -15.12 0.62 -7.71
C LYS A 32 -13.71 0.84 -8.22
N VAL A 33 -12.72 0.22 -7.59
CA VAL A 33 -11.32 0.39 -7.96
C VAL A 33 -10.56 -0.92 -7.92
N SER A 34 -9.65 -1.09 -8.87
CA SER A 34 -8.57 -2.08 -8.74
C SER A 34 -7.48 -1.48 -7.88
N ILE A 35 -7.18 -2.11 -6.74
CA ILE A 35 -6.10 -1.67 -5.85
C ILE A 35 -4.77 -2.26 -6.36
N PRO A 36 -3.73 -1.44 -6.60
CA PRO A 36 -2.41 -1.95 -6.98
C PRO A 36 -1.78 -2.79 -5.86
N ASP A 37 -0.95 -3.77 -6.23
CA ASP A 37 -0.22 -4.60 -5.27
C ASP A 37 0.61 -3.75 -4.31
N GLY A 38 0.60 -4.12 -3.02
CA GLY A 38 1.33 -3.41 -1.97
C GLY A 38 0.74 -2.06 -1.57
N LYS A 39 -0.43 -1.68 -2.10
CA LYS A 39 -1.11 -0.43 -1.74
C LYS A 39 -2.45 -0.67 -1.05
N ARG A 40 -2.96 0.37 -0.39
CA ARG A 40 -4.33 0.45 0.11
C ARG A 40 -4.97 1.79 -0.27
N VAL A 41 -6.30 1.83 -0.27
CA VAL A 41 -7.02 3.10 -0.43
C VAL A 41 -6.95 3.88 0.89
N SER A 42 -6.41 5.10 0.83
CA SER A 42 -6.25 6.01 1.98
C SER A 42 -7.49 6.89 2.16
N LYS A 43 -7.96 7.47 1.04
CA LYS A 43 -9.15 8.33 0.97
C LYS A 43 -9.70 8.35 -0.44
N VAL A 44 -10.87 8.95 -0.60
CA VAL A 44 -11.43 9.33 -1.91
C VAL A 44 -11.22 10.83 -2.10
N ASP A 45 -10.61 11.23 -3.21
CA ASP A 45 -10.57 12.62 -3.63
C ASP A 45 -11.91 12.99 -4.28
N VAL A 46 -12.63 13.89 -3.63
CA VAL A 46 -13.95 14.41 -4.04
C VAL A 46 -13.87 15.88 -4.51
N SER A 47 -12.67 16.41 -4.74
CA SER A 47 -12.47 17.81 -5.15
C SER A 47 -12.82 18.08 -6.62
N GLY A 48 -12.82 17.04 -7.47
CA GLY A 48 -13.19 17.11 -8.87
C GLY A 48 -14.63 16.68 -9.16
N GLU A 49 -15.05 16.80 -10.43
CA GLU A 49 -16.37 16.35 -10.89
C GLU A 49 -16.56 14.83 -10.77
N THR A 50 -15.47 14.07 -10.88
CA THR A 50 -15.46 12.60 -10.74
C THR A 50 -14.58 12.21 -9.55
N PRO A 51 -15.15 11.55 -8.52
CA PRO A 51 -14.37 11.06 -7.39
C PRO A 51 -13.30 10.05 -7.78
N THR A 52 -12.13 10.12 -7.17
CA THR A 52 -11.01 9.20 -7.47
C THR A 52 -10.38 8.62 -6.19
N ALA A 53 -9.89 7.38 -6.24
CA ALA A 53 -9.20 6.78 -5.10
C ALA A 53 -7.78 7.32 -4.98
N VAL A 54 -7.39 7.69 -3.76
CA VAL A 54 -6.02 8.03 -3.40
C VAL A 54 -5.39 6.82 -2.71
N PHE A 55 -4.29 6.33 -3.25
CA PHE A 55 -3.59 5.16 -2.74
C PHE A 55 -2.38 5.55 -1.90
N GLU A 56 -2.13 4.78 -0.85
CA GLU A 56 -0.90 4.83 -0.06
C GLU A 56 -0.28 3.44 0.03
N ASP A 57 1.01 3.39 0.36
CA ASP A 57 1.72 2.13 0.52
C ASP A 57 1.23 1.41 1.79
N LEU A 58 1.06 0.09 1.68
CA LEU A 58 0.83 -0.75 2.85
C LEU A 58 2.06 -0.66 3.75
N ALA A 59 1.82 -0.31 5.02
CA ALA A 59 2.88 -0.36 6.02
C ALA A 59 3.44 -1.78 6.09
N LYS A 60 4.76 -1.89 5.99
CA LYS A 60 5.46 -3.18 6.18
C LYS A 60 5.11 -3.71 7.57
N SER A 61 4.83 -5.01 7.64
CA SER A 61 4.72 -5.69 8.93
C SER A 61 6.06 -5.70 9.66
N ASP A 62 6.02 -5.87 10.99
CA ASP A 62 7.24 -5.99 11.80
C ASP A 62 8.17 -7.10 11.29
N ILE A 63 7.60 -8.21 10.81
CA ILE A 63 8.36 -9.33 10.23
C ILE A 63 9.07 -8.91 8.94
N GLU A 64 8.40 -8.16 8.08
CA GLU A 64 9.01 -7.65 6.84
C GLU A 64 10.10 -6.60 7.13
N LEU A 65 9.86 -5.72 8.11
CA LEU A 65 10.87 -4.78 8.58
C LEU A 65 12.10 -5.52 9.12
N LEU A 66 11.90 -6.55 9.96
CA LEU A 66 12.99 -7.38 10.48
C LEU A 66 13.76 -8.11 9.37
N LYS A 67 13.08 -8.59 8.33
CA LYS A 67 13.75 -9.19 7.16
C LYS A 67 14.60 -8.17 6.44
N VAL A 68 14.08 -6.97 6.17
CA VAL A 68 14.82 -5.88 5.52
C VAL A 68 16.06 -5.52 6.33
N SER A 69 15.92 -5.31 7.64
CA SER A 69 17.06 -5.00 8.50
C SER A 69 18.10 -6.13 8.54
N ASN A 70 17.69 -7.40 8.52
CA ASN A 70 18.62 -8.53 8.43
C ASN A 70 19.38 -8.57 7.09
N GLU A 71 18.70 -8.30 5.98
CA GLU A 71 19.35 -8.27 4.66
C GLU A 71 20.34 -7.09 4.55
N GLU A 72 19.98 -5.92 5.10
CA GLU A 72 20.88 -4.78 5.20
C GLU A 72 22.12 -5.10 6.06
N LEU A 73 21.92 -5.72 7.23
CA LEU A 73 23.02 -6.17 8.09
C LEU A 73 23.94 -7.17 7.38
N LYS A 74 23.39 -8.17 6.70
CA LYS A 74 24.16 -9.15 5.93
C LYS A 74 24.98 -8.47 4.84
N LYS A 75 24.39 -7.50 4.14
CA LYS A 75 25.07 -6.73 3.09
C LYS A 75 26.25 -5.95 3.67
N SER A 76 26.05 -5.22 4.78
CA SER A 76 27.13 -4.50 5.46
C SER A 76 28.24 -5.44 5.95
N ILE A 77 27.89 -6.61 6.49
CA ILE A 77 28.88 -7.63 6.88
C ILE A 77 29.68 -8.11 5.66
N ALA A 78 29.03 -8.38 4.54
CA ALA A 78 29.71 -8.81 3.32
C ALA A 78 30.66 -7.73 2.78
N GLU A 79 30.24 -6.47 2.75
CA GLU A 79 31.07 -5.32 2.34
C GLU A 79 32.29 -5.15 3.24
N LEU A 80 32.11 -5.24 4.56
CA LEU A 80 33.21 -5.19 5.52
C LEU A 80 34.17 -6.38 5.35
N THR A 81 33.63 -7.58 5.12
CA THR A 81 34.43 -8.80 4.89
C THR A 81 35.31 -8.65 3.64
N ILE A 82 34.77 -8.06 2.57
CA ILE A 82 35.54 -7.77 1.36
C ILE A 82 36.65 -6.76 1.67
N LEU A 83 36.33 -5.67 2.38
CA LEU A 83 37.31 -4.63 2.72
C LEU A 83 38.49 -5.16 3.54
N ILE A 84 38.23 -6.00 4.55
CA ILE A 84 39.31 -6.60 5.37
C ILE A 84 40.10 -7.67 4.60
N ALA A 85 39.48 -8.33 3.62
CA ALA A 85 40.13 -9.36 2.81
C ALA A 85 40.98 -8.79 1.68
N THR A 86 40.74 -7.54 1.26
CA THR A 86 41.65 -6.81 0.38
C THR A 86 42.92 -6.40 1.14
N PRO A 87 44.12 -6.90 0.75
CA PRO A 87 45.36 -6.46 1.37
C PRO A 87 45.58 -4.97 1.14
N GLN A 88 45.85 -4.22 2.21
CA GLN A 88 46.38 -2.86 2.09
C GLN A 88 47.80 -2.96 1.50
N ILE A 89 47.94 -2.52 0.25
CA ILE A 89 49.25 -2.28 -0.39
C ILE A 89 49.74 -0.91 0.05
#